data_AF-A0A9D4L7J2-F1
#
_entry.id   AF-A0A9D4L7J2-F1
#
_cell.length_a   1.000
_cell.length_b   1.000
_cell.length_c   1.000
_cell.angle_alpha   90.00
_cell.angle_beta   90.00
_cell.angle_gamma   90.00
#
_symmetry.space_group_name_H-M   'P 1'
#
loop_
_entity.id
_entity.type
_entity.pdbx_description
1 polymer ?
#
loop_
_entity_poly.entity_id
_entity_poly.type
_entity_poly.pdbx_seq_one_letter_code
_entity_poly.pdbx_strand_id
1 'polypeptide(L)'
;MADSSKRRKSKNNESQWFQPSASGADADQLLSFEKLDRASPDLWPEQIPGVSEFAAEKMLSRDGSPPKWMADLENEDINLLQEFGSLTTKQLMEKVKGLQNLAYQLGLEEAREMTRGKYLNVLQKQKK
;
A
#
# COMPACT_ATOMS: atom_id res chain seq x y z
N MET A 1 -36.33 62.31 26.74
CA MET A 1 -36.50 61.37 27.87
C MET A 1 -37.27 60.17 27.34
N ALA A 2 -36.66 58.98 27.43
CA ALA A 2 -37.23 57.63 27.55
C ALA A 2 -38.44 57.23 26.67
N ASP A 3 -38.58 56.03 26.13
CA ASP A 3 -37.82 54.78 26.12
C ASP A 3 -38.69 53.77 25.31
N SER A 4 -38.10 52.63 24.96
CA SER A 4 -38.79 51.36 24.67
C SER A 4 -39.23 51.05 23.23
N SER A 5 -38.21 50.78 22.42
CA SER A 5 -38.23 49.78 21.34
C SER A 5 -38.74 48.41 21.83
N LYS A 6 -39.97 48.04 21.45
CA LYS A 6 -40.46 46.66 21.58
C LYS A 6 -39.92 45.78 20.45
N ARG A 7 -38.75 45.20 20.74
CA ARG A 7 -38.05 44.17 19.96
C ARG A 7 -38.96 42.96 19.77
N ARG A 8 -39.51 42.79 18.56
CA ARG A 8 -40.27 41.61 18.14
C ARG A 8 -39.32 40.40 18.14
N LYS A 9 -39.55 39.46 19.06
CA LYS A 9 -38.79 38.20 19.14
C LYS A 9 -39.27 37.29 18.02
N SER A 10 -38.51 37.24 16.93
CA SER A 10 -38.65 36.25 15.87
C SER A 10 -38.48 34.87 16.49
N LYS A 11 -39.50 34.02 16.41
CA LYS A 11 -39.37 32.61 16.73
C LYS A 11 -38.78 31.94 15.49
N ASN A 12 -37.50 31.55 15.57
CA ASN A 12 -36.87 30.62 14.65
C ASN A 12 -37.77 29.39 14.52
N ASN A 13 -38.33 29.19 13.32
CA ASN A 13 -38.79 27.89 12.89
C ASN A 13 -37.58 27.24 12.22
N GLU A 14 -36.67 26.78 13.08
CA GLU A 14 -35.51 26.00 12.64
C GLU A 14 -36.03 24.62 12.32
N SER A 15 -35.95 24.29 11.03
CA SER A 15 -36.30 23.02 10.42
C SER A 15 -36.03 21.87 11.38
N GLN A 16 -37.13 21.25 11.81
CA GLN A 16 -37.17 19.96 12.45
C GLN A 16 -36.59 18.97 11.44
N TRP A 17 -35.25 18.84 11.44
CA TRP A 17 -34.56 17.77 10.76
C TRP A 17 -35.14 16.49 11.31
N PHE A 18 -35.82 15.74 10.44
CA PHE A 18 -36.27 14.39 10.68
C PHE A 18 -35.19 13.63 11.46
N GLN A 19 -35.49 13.27 12.71
CA GLN A 19 -34.70 12.25 13.39
C GLN A 19 -35.08 10.92 12.72
N PRO A 20 -34.14 10.22 12.06
CA PRO A 20 -34.40 8.83 11.74
C PRO A 20 -34.36 8.07 13.06
N SER A 21 -35.47 7.48 13.48
CA SER A 21 -35.45 6.40 14.46
C SER A 21 -34.86 5.16 13.79
N ALA A 22 -33.56 5.17 13.57
CA ALA A 22 -32.83 3.98 13.16
C ALA A 22 -32.29 3.32 14.43
N SER A 23 -33.04 2.32 14.87
CA SER A 23 -32.55 1.20 15.68
C SER A 23 -31.11 0.86 15.34
N GLY A 24 -30.28 0.62 16.35
CA GLY A 24 -28.85 0.28 16.23
C GLY A 24 -28.55 -1.07 15.56
N ALA A 25 -29.10 -1.30 14.36
CA ALA A 25 -28.94 -2.50 13.54
C ALA A 25 -28.20 -2.22 12.21
N ASP A 26 -27.99 -0.95 11.83
CA ASP A 26 -27.44 -0.60 10.51
C ASP A 26 -25.92 -0.33 10.52
N ALA A 27 -25.28 -0.28 11.69
CA ALA A 27 -23.84 -0.05 11.80
C ALA A 27 -23.00 -1.21 11.24
N ASP A 28 -23.57 -2.42 11.22
CA ASP A 28 -22.90 -3.61 10.70
C ASP A 28 -22.96 -3.69 9.16
N GLN A 29 -23.81 -2.90 8.50
CA GLN A 29 -23.99 -2.92 7.05
C GLN A 29 -22.98 -2.03 6.29
N LEU A 30 -22.16 -1.27 7.01
CA LEU A 30 -21.04 -0.48 6.48
C LEU A 30 -19.68 -1.17 6.65
N LEU A 31 -19.65 -2.38 7.21
CA LEU A 31 -18.44 -3.19 7.28
C LEU A 31 -18.25 -3.90 5.94
N SER A 32 -17.25 -3.48 5.15
CA SER A 32 -16.85 -4.25 3.98
C SER A 32 -16.24 -5.57 4.44
N PHE A 33 -16.81 -6.71 4.01
CA PHE A 33 -16.20 -8.04 4.19
C PHE A 33 -14.99 -8.26 3.24
N GLU A 34 -14.30 -7.18 2.86
CA GLU A 34 -13.13 -7.24 2.00
C GLU A 34 -11.96 -7.82 2.81
N LYS A 35 -11.57 -9.05 2.50
CA LYS A 35 -10.33 -9.64 3.02
C LYS A 35 -9.15 -8.88 2.43
N LEU A 36 -8.55 -8.01 3.24
CA LEU A 36 -7.23 -7.43 3.02
C LEU A 36 -6.13 -8.50 3.18
N ASP A 37 -6.25 -9.66 2.52
CA ASP A 37 -5.12 -10.59 2.28
C ASP A 37 -4.18 -9.97 1.23
N ARG A 38 -3.81 -8.71 1.48
CA ARG A 38 -2.84 -7.91 0.74
C ARG A 38 -1.46 -7.99 1.38
N ALA A 39 -1.27 -8.90 2.33
CA ALA A 39 0.08 -9.29 2.70
C ALA A 39 0.76 -9.76 1.40
N SER A 40 1.85 -9.09 1.02
CA SER A 40 2.73 -9.62 0.00
C SER A 40 2.97 -11.09 0.33
N PRO A 41 2.82 -12.02 -0.64
CA PRO A 41 3.08 -13.43 -0.40
C PRO A 41 4.41 -13.61 0.33
N ASP A 42 4.43 -14.48 1.34
CA ASP A 42 5.63 -14.71 2.14
C ASP A 42 6.78 -15.04 1.18
N LEU A 43 7.92 -14.36 1.35
CA LEU A 43 9.05 -14.51 0.45
C LEU A 43 9.60 -15.92 0.67
N TRP A 44 9.25 -16.85 -0.22
CA TRP A 44 9.64 -18.27 -0.16
C TRP A 44 9.01 -19.04 1.01
N PRO A 45 7.72 -19.44 0.92
CA PRO A 45 7.07 -20.18 2.01
C PRO A 45 7.70 -21.56 2.27
N GLU A 46 8.43 -22.12 1.31
CA GLU A 46 9.30 -23.28 1.54
C GLU A 46 10.72 -22.82 1.92
N GLN A 47 11.25 -23.32 3.04
CA GLN A 47 12.68 -23.16 3.37
C GLN A 47 13.54 -23.88 2.32
N ILE A 48 14.03 -23.12 1.34
CA ILE A 48 15.01 -23.61 0.38
C ILE A 48 16.39 -23.59 1.07
N PRO A 49 17.05 -24.76 1.25
CA PRO A 49 18.37 -24.81 1.88
C PRO A 49 19.39 -23.93 1.13
N GLY A 50 20.13 -23.10 1.86
CA GLY A 50 21.15 -22.19 1.31
C GLY A 50 20.64 -20.79 0.95
N VAL A 51 19.32 -20.53 0.89
CA VAL A 51 18.77 -19.19 0.58
C VAL A 51 19.13 -18.16 1.65
N SER A 52 18.94 -18.49 2.93
CA SER A 52 19.19 -17.56 4.04
C SER A 52 20.68 -17.17 4.13
N GLU A 53 21.56 -18.12 3.88
CA GLU A 53 23.02 -17.92 3.90
C GLU A 53 23.47 -17.12 2.67
N PHE A 54 22.92 -17.41 1.49
CA PHE A 54 23.17 -16.63 0.26
C PHE A 54 22.69 -15.19 0.40
N ALA A 55 21.50 -14.97 0.98
CA ALA A 55 20.97 -13.62 1.23
C ALA A 55 21.87 -12.84 2.21
N ALA A 56 22.32 -13.48 3.29
CA ALA A 56 23.25 -12.87 4.23
C ALA A 56 24.61 -12.55 3.59
N GLU A 57 25.20 -13.47 2.81
CA GLU A 57 26.46 -13.27 2.09
C GLU A 57 26.36 -12.12 1.07
N LYS A 58 25.24 -12.03 0.33
CA LYS A 58 24.99 -10.92 -0.61
C LYS A 58 24.75 -9.60 0.10
N MET A 59 24.10 -9.59 1.26
CA MET A 59 23.92 -8.40 2.10
C MET A 59 25.24 -7.90 2.68
N LEU A 60 26.15 -8.81 3.04
CA LEU A 60 27.51 -8.50 3.52
C LEU A 60 28.44 -8.06 2.39
N SER A 61 28.19 -8.53 1.16
CA SER A 61 28.94 -8.16 -0.05
C SER A 61 28.44 -6.87 -0.70
N ARG A 62 27.37 -6.25 -0.18
CA ARG A 62 26.97 -4.91 -0.60
C ARG A 62 28.14 -4.00 -0.23
N ASP A 63 28.69 -3.30 -1.21
CA ASP A 63 29.49 -2.11 -0.96
C ASP A 63 28.80 -1.32 0.15
N GLY A 64 29.52 -0.82 1.15
CA GLY A 64 28.91 -0.19 2.34
C GLY A 64 28.03 1.04 2.05
N SER A 65 27.70 1.30 0.77
CA SER A 65 26.72 2.25 0.33
C SER A 65 25.32 1.91 0.86
N PRO A 66 24.56 2.94 1.26
CA PRO A 66 23.14 2.81 1.48
C PRO A 66 22.48 2.29 0.20
N PRO A 67 21.48 1.38 0.30
CA PRO A 67 20.61 1.03 -0.80
C PRO A 67 20.17 2.26 -1.60
N LYS A 68 20.05 2.14 -2.93
CA LYS A 68 19.68 3.24 -3.83
C LYS A 68 18.40 3.99 -3.39
N TRP A 69 17.45 3.33 -2.72
CA TRP A 69 16.25 3.98 -2.18
C TRP A 69 16.49 4.85 -0.92
N MET A 70 17.63 4.71 -0.25
CA MET A 70 18.12 5.63 0.79
C MET A 70 19.11 6.67 0.26
N ALA A 71 19.48 6.59 -1.03
CA ALA A 71 20.31 7.61 -1.64
C ALA A 71 19.49 8.90 -1.86
N ASP A 72 20.20 10.00 -2.10
CA ASP A 72 19.56 11.26 -2.47
C ASP A 72 18.76 11.10 -3.77
N LEU A 73 17.63 11.82 -3.87
CA LEU A 73 16.76 11.78 -5.04
C LEU A 73 17.50 12.23 -6.30
N GLU A 74 17.51 11.37 -7.31
CA GLU A 74 18.08 11.68 -8.61
C GLU A 74 17.09 12.51 -9.44
N ASN A 75 17.60 13.17 -10.49
CA ASN A 75 16.74 13.95 -11.39
C ASN A 75 15.62 13.09 -12.00
N GLU A 76 15.89 11.81 -12.22
CA GLU A 76 14.93 10.83 -12.73
C GLU A 76 13.80 10.57 -11.73
N ASP A 77 14.11 10.44 -10.44
CA ASP A 77 13.10 10.26 -9.38
C ASP A 77 12.21 11.49 -9.25
N ILE A 78 12.80 12.68 -9.36
CA ILE A 78 12.07 13.95 -9.34
C ILE A 78 11.11 14.04 -10.54
N ASN A 79 11.57 13.66 -11.74
CA ASN A 79 10.74 13.63 -12.94
C ASN A 79 9.59 12.63 -12.80
N LEU A 80 9.84 11.46 -12.24
CA LEU A 80 8.81 10.45 -12.00
C LEU A 80 7.75 10.96 -11.02
N LEU A 81 8.16 11.64 -9.94
CA LEU A 81 7.24 12.23 -8.98
C LEU A 81 6.36 13.32 -9.63
N GLN A 82 6.94 14.14 -10.51
CA GLN A 82 6.19 15.13 -11.28
C GLN A 82 5.20 14.48 -12.26
N GLU A 83 5.59 13.40 -12.94
CA GLU A 83 4.68 12.62 -13.80
C GLU A 83 3.46 12.16 -12.99
N PHE A 84 3.66 11.51 -11.84
CA PHE A 84 2.56 11.06 -11.00
C PHE A 84 1.72 12.20 -10.41
N GLY A 85 2.34 13.32 -10.05
CA GLY A 85 1.65 14.51 -9.53
C GLY A 85 0.78 15.22 -10.57
N SER A 86 1.09 15.06 -11.86
CA SER A 86 0.30 15.62 -12.97
C SER A 86 -0.96 14.80 -13.31
N LEU A 87 -1.06 13.56 -12.82
CA LEU A 87 -2.17 12.67 -13.13
C LEU A 87 -3.43 13.04 -12.38
N THR A 88 -4.59 12.84 -13.02
CA THR A 88 -5.86 12.86 -12.31
C THR A 88 -5.97 11.65 -11.37
N THR A 89 -6.78 11.75 -10.32
CA THR A 89 -6.99 10.65 -9.36
C THR A 89 -7.37 9.33 -10.05
N LYS A 90 -8.20 9.39 -11.10
CA LYS A 90 -8.60 8.19 -11.86
C LYS A 90 -7.41 7.54 -12.56
N GLN A 91 -6.57 8.32 -13.23
CA GLN A 91 -5.38 7.82 -13.93
C GLN A 91 -4.33 7.29 -12.96
N LEU A 92 -4.15 7.95 -11.82
CA LEU A 92 -3.28 7.48 -10.75
C LEU A 92 -3.73 6.11 -10.23
N MET A 93 -5.03 5.94 -9.97
CA MET A 93 -5.58 4.64 -9.53
C MET A 93 -5.39 3.53 -10.58
N GLU A 94 -5.48 3.86 -11.87
CA GLU A 94 -5.21 2.92 -12.95
C GLU A 94 -3.72 2.51 -13.00
N LYS A 95 -2.80 3.47 -12.88
CA LYS A 95 -1.35 3.20 -12.76
C LYS A 95 -1.03 2.34 -11.54
N VAL A 96 -1.65 2.62 -10.38
CA VAL A 96 -1.48 1.81 -9.15
C VAL A 96 -1.93 0.36 -9.38
N LYS A 97 -3.08 0.14 -10.04
CA LYS A 97 -3.52 -1.21 -10.42
C LYS A 97 -2.53 -1.89 -11.39
N GLY A 98 -1.99 -1.14 -12.35
CA GLY A 98 -0.97 -1.64 -13.27
C GLY A 98 0.29 -2.10 -12.54
N LEU A 99 0.79 -1.30 -11.59
CA LEU A 99 1.94 -1.66 -10.75
C LEU A 99 1.66 -2.89 -9.88
N GLN A 100 0.47 -3.00 -9.31
CA GLN A 100 0.07 -4.19 -8.53
C GLN A 100 0.06 -5.45 -9.41
N ASN A 101 -0.47 -5.36 -10.63
CA ASN A 101 -0.46 -6.47 -11.58
C ASN A 101 0.97 -6.87 -11.98
N LEU A 102 1.83 -5.88 -12.22
CA LEU A 102 3.24 -6.12 -12.55
C LEU A 102 3.97 -6.80 -11.39
N ALA A 103 3.80 -6.28 -10.16
CA ALA A 103 4.40 -6.87 -8.96
C ALA A 103 3.95 -8.32 -8.76
N TYR A 104 2.67 -8.62 -9.03
CA TYR A 104 2.16 -9.99 -8.99
C TYR A 104 2.82 -10.90 -10.03
N GLN A 105 2.94 -10.44 -11.29
CA GLN A 105 3.61 -11.21 -12.35
C GLN A 105 5.09 -11.46 -12.03
N LEU A 106 5.80 -10.45 -11.55
CA LEU A 106 7.20 -10.57 -11.12
C LEU A 106 7.33 -11.57 -9.98
N GLY A 107 6.43 -11.54 -8.99
CA GLY A 107 6.43 -12.52 -7.90
C GLY A 107 6.26 -13.97 -8.38
N LEU A 108 5.39 -14.20 -9.38
CA LEU A 108 5.24 -15.53 -9.99
C LEU A 108 6.48 -15.98 -10.77
N GLU A 109 7.12 -15.06 -11.49
CA GLU A 109 8.34 -15.33 -12.25
C GLU A 109 9.51 -15.63 -11.31
N GLU A 110 9.71 -14.80 -10.29
CA GLU A 110 10.70 -15.02 -9.24
C GLU A 110 10.48 -16.39 -8.62
N ALA A 111 9.23 -16.71 -8.24
CA ALA A 111 8.87 -17.99 -7.61
C ALA A 111 9.30 -19.20 -8.44
N ARG A 112 9.05 -19.13 -9.76
CA ARG A 112 9.44 -20.15 -10.72
C ARG A 112 10.96 -20.28 -10.82
N GLU A 113 11.68 -19.15 -10.87
CA GLU A 113 13.12 -19.15 -11.05
C GLU A 113 13.86 -19.68 -9.84
N MET A 114 13.38 -19.38 -8.64
CA MET A 114 13.95 -19.95 -7.41
C MET A 114 13.63 -21.44 -7.25
N THR A 115 12.45 -21.88 -7.70
CA THR A 115 12.14 -23.32 -7.79
C THR A 115 13.12 -24.03 -8.73
N ARG A 116 13.45 -23.42 -9.88
CA ARG A 116 14.49 -23.92 -10.78
C ARG A 116 15.86 -23.94 -10.12
N GLY A 117 16.24 -22.85 -9.45
CA GLY A 117 17.49 -22.74 -8.69
C GLY A 117 17.64 -23.84 -7.63
N LYS A 118 16.55 -24.20 -6.94
CA LYS A 118 16.49 -25.32 -5.99
C LYS A 118 16.84 -26.65 -6.66
N TYR A 119 16.25 -26.97 -7.81
CA TYR A 119 16.53 -28.24 -8.52
C TYR A 119 17.92 -28.28 -9.16
N LEU A 120 18.46 -27.12 -9.51
CA LEU A 120 19.81 -27.00 -10.07
C LEU A 120 20.89 -26.87 -8.99
N ASN A 121 20.51 -26.88 -7.70
CA ASN A 121 21.43 -26.78 -6.58
C ASN A 121 22.37 -25.56 -6.63
N VAL A 122 21.93 -24.47 -7.27
CA VAL A 122 22.75 -23.25 -7.47
C VAL A 122 23.12 -22.59 -6.14
N LEU A 123 22.26 -22.76 -5.13
CA LEU A 123 22.45 -22.22 -3.78
C LEU A 123 23.05 -23.24 -2.80
N GLN A 124 23.35 -24.47 -3.25
CA GLN A 124 24.01 -25.45 -2.39
C GLN A 124 25.50 -25.12 -2.24
N LYS A 125 26.00 -25.10 -0.99
CA LYS A 125 27.44 -24.99 -0.73
C LYS A 125 28.17 -26.22 -1.24
N GLN A 126 29.31 -26.00 -1.91
CA GLN A 126 30.25 -27.05 -2.27
C GLN A 126 30.71 -27.76 -0.99
N LYS A 127 30.48 -29.07 -0.88
CA LYS A 127 31.11 -29.88 0.18
C LYS A 127 32.61 -29.91 -0.13
N LYS A 128 33.39 -29.11 0.60
CA LYS A 128 34.84 -29.29 0.69
C LYS A 128 35.16 -30.57 1.46
#